data_AF-A0A7H8K4Y9-F1
#
_entry.id   AF-A0A7H8K4Y9-F1
#
_cell.length_a   1.000
_cell.length_b   1.000
_cell.length_c   1.000
_cell.angle_alpha   90.00
_cell.angle_beta   90.00
_cell.angle_gamma   90.00
#
_symmetry.space_group_name_H-M   'P 1'
#
loop_
_entity.id
_entity.type
_entity.pdbx_description
1 polymer ?
#
loop_
_entity_poly.entity_id
_entity_poly.type
_entity_poly.pdbx_seq_one_letter_code
_entity_poly.pdbx_strand_id
1 'polypeptide(L)'
;MSRGILDTSILIATDVTPIPGELAISIASLAELQFGVLVAKTAEARALRLARLSAIQRRFDPLPIDEVIADSYARLAARVVETGRQPRARVMDLLIAATAHAHDAAVYTRNAEDLAGLEDLITIHTI
;
A
#
# COMPACT_ATOMS: atom_id res chain seq x y z
N MET A 1 -14.77 -3.23 -14.50
CA MET A 1 -14.89 -3.20 -13.02
C MET A 1 -13.74 -2.37 -12.50
N SER A 2 -13.92 -1.55 -11.46
CA SER A 2 -12.82 -0.76 -10.87
C SER A 2 -11.82 -1.66 -10.15
N ARG A 3 -10.53 -1.32 -10.24
CA ARG A 3 -9.43 -2.02 -9.57
C ARG A 3 -8.82 -1.13 -8.49
N GLY A 4 -8.50 -1.73 -7.35
CA GLY A 4 -7.97 -1.01 -6.19
C GLY A 4 -6.83 -1.75 -5.51
N ILE A 5 -5.75 -1.03 -5.20
CA ILE A 5 -4.72 -1.46 -4.26
C ILE A 5 -5.00 -0.80 -2.91
N LEU A 6 -5.17 -1.63 -1.88
CA LEU A 6 -5.33 -1.15 -0.52
C LEU A 6 -3.97 -0.92 0.12
N ASP A 7 -3.73 0.31 0.56
CA ASP A 7 -2.60 0.66 1.39
C ASP A 7 -2.72 0.00 2.79
N THR A 8 -1.58 -0.21 3.44
CA THR A 8 -1.47 -0.69 4.82
C THR A 8 -2.33 0.12 5.77
N SER A 9 -2.41 1.44 5.58
CA SER A 9 -3.25 2.32 6.39
C SER A 9 -4.74 1.94 6.36
N ILE A 10 -5.24 1.47 5.22
CA ILE A 10 -6.61 0.94 5.06
C ILE A 10 -6.72 -0.46 5.67
N LEU A 11 -5.70 -1.30 5.52
CA LEU A 11 -5.71 -2.65 6.07
C LEU A 11 -5.69 -2.69 7.61
N ILE A 12 -5.18 -1.65 8.26
CA ILE A 12 -5.16 -1.55 9.73
C ILE A 12 -6.37 -0.84 10.33
N ALA A 13 -7.15 -0.16 9.48
CA ALA A 13 -8.31 0.59 9.89
C ALA A 13 -9.46 -0.32 10.33
N THR A 14 -10.32 0.19 11.21
CA THR A 14 -11.48 -0.55 11.77
C THR A 14 -12.81 -0.02 11.29
N ASP A 15 -12.80 1.12 10.61
CA ASP A 15 -13.95 1.96 10.25
C ASP A 15 -14.02 2.22 8.74
N VAL A 16 -13.48 1.29 7.94
CA VAL A 16 -13.51 1.38 6.47
C VAL A 16 -14.87 0.93 5.95
N THR A 17 -15.57 1.81 5.24
CA THR A 17 -16.79 1.44 4.50
C THR A 17 -16.45 0.51 3.34
N PRO A 18 -17.38 -0.35 2.88
CA PRO A 18 -17.10 -1.27 1.78
C PRO A 18 -16.60 -0.55 0.52
N ILE A 19 -15.39 -0.88 0.08
CA ILE A 19 -14.79 -0.35 -1.14
C ILE A 19 -15.25 -1.22 -2.32
N PRO A 20 -15.89 -0.67 -3.36
CA PRO A 20 -16.34 -1.45 -4.50
C PRO A 20 -15.19 -1.81 -5.45
N GLY A 21 -15.31 -2.97 -6.10
CA GLY A 21 -14.41 -3.38 -7.18
C GLY A 21 -13.54 -4.59 -6.85
N GLU A 22 -12.56 -4.83 -7.71
CA GLU A 22 -11.53 -5.87 -7.56
C GLU A 22 -10.38 -5.30 -6.73
N LEU A 23 -10.25 -5.77 -5.49
CA LEU A 23 -9.28 -5.25 -4.53
C LEU A 23 -8.11 -6.23 -4.38
N ALA A 24 -6.90 -5.68 -4.35
CA ALA A 24 -5.66 -6.40 -4.07
C ALA A 24 -4.78 -5.59 -3.09
N ILE A 25 -3.68 -6.20 -2.65
CA ILE A 25 -2.69 -5.56 -1.80
C ILE A 25 -1.29 -5.78 -2.39
N SER A 26 -0.39 -4.84 -2.15
CA SER A 26 1.03 -5.03 -2.46
C SER A 26 1.69 -5.94 -1.43
N ILE A 27 2.69 -6.71 -1.84
CA ILE A 27 3.57 -7.43 -0.90
C ILE A 27 4.27 -6.47 0.08
N ALA A 28 4.46 -5.20 -0.30
CA ALA A 28 4.99 -4.15 0.58
C ALA A 28 4.10 -3.99 1.82
N SER A 29 2.78 -3.93 1.65
CA SER A 29 1.84 -3.83 2.77
C SER A 29 1.87 -5.05 3.67
N LEU A 30 2.04 -6.25 3.11
CA LEU A 30 2.22 -7.46 3.91
C LEU A 30 3.49 -7.37 4.77
N ALA A 31 4.60 -6.87 4.21
CA ALA A 31 5.85 -6.69 4.94
C ALA A 31 5.70 -5.70 6.11
N GLU A 32 4.99 -4.58 5.90
CA GLU A 32 4.72 -3.61 6.98
C GLU A 32 3.88 -4.21 8.12
N LEU A 33 2.86 -5.00 7.79
CA LEU A 33 2.03 -5.69 8.77
C LEU A 33 2.84 -6.72 9.58
N GLN A 34 3.68 -7.51 8.90
CA GLN A 34 4.58 -8.47 9.54
C GLN A 34 5.58 -7.77 10.47
N PHE A 35 6.22 -6.70 10.00
CA PHE A 35 7.10 -5.87 10.82
C PHE A 35 6.36 -5.33 12.06
N GLY A 36 5.14 -4.82 11.87
CA GLY A 36 4.27 -4.36 12.94
C GLY A 36 4.02 -5.41 14.02
N VAL A 37 3.83 -6.69 13.67
CA VAL A 37 3.72 -7.78 14.64
C VAL A 37 5.02 -7.97 15.41
N LEU A 38 6.15 -8.00 14.71
CA LEU A 38 7.47 -8.28 15.30
C LEU A 38 7.91 -7.20 16.30
N VAL A 39 7.58 -5.93 16.04
CA VAL A 39 7.95 -4.80 16.93
C VAL A 39 6.91 -4.48 18.00
N ALA A 40 5.84 -5.27 18.12
CA ALA A 40 4.81 -5.04 19.13
C ALA A 40 5.36 -5.20 20.56
N LYS A 41 5.19 -4.15 21.37
CA LYS A 41 5.76 -4.03 22.73
C LYS A 41 5.01 -4.81 23.80
N THR A 42 3.72 -5.08 23.60
CA THR A 42 2.88 -5.84 24.56
C THR A 42 2.29 -7.08 23.91
N ALA A 43 1.93 -8.06 24.73
CA ALA A 43 1.33 -9.30 24.27
C ALA A 43 -0.04 -9.05 23.61
N GLU A 44 -0.83 -8.14 24.17
CA GLU A 44 -2.16 -7.77 23.69
C GLU A 44 -2.07 -7.11 22.30
N ALA A 45 -1.16 -6.14 22.14
CA ALA A 45 -0.93 -5.48 20.86
C ALA A 45 -0.44 -6.46 19.80
N ARG A 46 0.45 -7.40 20.18
CA ARG A 46 0.95 -8.45 19.28
C ARG A 46 -0.17 -9.39 18.84
N ALA A 47 -1.01 -9.84 19.77
CA ALA A 47 -2.13 -10.72 19.48
C ALA A 47 -3.13 -10.08 18.50
N LEU A 48 -3.47 -8.80 18.71
CA LEU A 48 -4.35 -8.05 17.81
C LEU A 48 -3.74 -7.91 16.40
N ARG A 49 -2.46 -7.54 16.30
CA ARG A 49 -1.77 -7.40 15.01
C ARG A 49 -1.64 -8.74 14.29
N LEU A 50 -1.36 -9.83 15.01
CA LEU A 50 -1.27 -11.17 14.43
C LEU A 50 -2.63 -11.68 13.94
N ALA A 51 -3.70 -11.43 14.70
CA ALA A 51 -5.06 -11.76 14.27
C ALA A 51 -5.43 -11.03 12.97
N ARG A 52 -5.10 -9.73 12.87
CA ARG A 52 -5.29 -8.92 11.65
C ARG A 52 -4.47 -9.45 10.48
N LEU A 53 -3.17 -9.66 10.67
CA LEU A 53 -2.28 -10.23 9.65
C LEU A 53 -2.83 -11.56 9.11
N SER A 54 -3.25 -12.45 10.01
CA SER A 54 -3.83 -13.75 9.64
C SER A 54 -5.13 -13.61 8.85
N ALA A 55 -5.97 -12.63 9.18
CA ALA A 55 -7.20 -12.36 8.43
C ALA A 55 -6.90 -11.84 7.01
N ILE A 56 -5.92 -10.95 6.87
CA ILE A 56 -5.49 -10.39 5.59
C ILE A 56 -4.90 -11.48 4.70
N GLN A 57 -4.01 -12.31 5.22
CA GLN A 57 -3.39 -13.42 4.48
C GLN A 57 -4.39 -14.50 4.03
N ARG A 58 -5.54 -14.63 4.71
CA ARG A 58 -6.63 -15.50 4.25
C ARG A 58 -7.49 -14.87 3.15
N ARG A 59 -7.54 -13.54 3.09
CA ARG A 59 -8.44 -12.80 2.19
C ARG A 59 -7.78 -12.41 0.87
N PHE A 60 -6.48 -12.12 0.91
CA PHE A 60 -5.71 -11.58 -0.21
C PHE A 60 -4.51 -12.45 -0.51
N ASP A 61 -4.21 -12.57 -1.80
CA ASP A 61 -2.92 -12.99 -2.30
C ASP A 61 -2.12 -11.73 -2.70
N PRO A 62 -1.11 -11.30 -1.91
CA PRO A 62 -0.38 -10.07 -2.18
C PRO A 62 0.37 -10.14 -3.51
N LEU A 63 0.32 -9.06 -4.29
CA LEU A 63 1.01 -8.97 -5.57
C LEU A 63 2.54 -8.86 -5.33
N PRO A 64 3.33 -9.82 -5.84
CA PRO A 64 4.79 -9.80 -5.70
C PRO A 64 5.40 -8.71 -6.57
N ILE A 65 6.57 -8.19 -6.17
CA ILE A 65 7.32 -7.24 -7.00
C ILE A 65 7.93 -8.01 -8.17
N ASP A 66 7.57 -7.62 -9.38
CA ASP A 66 8.11 -8.11 -10.64
C ASP A 66 8.73 -6.96 -11.46
N GLU A 67 9.13 -7.25 -12.70
CA GLU A 67 9.74 -6.27 -13.61
C GLU A 67 8.81 -5.10 -13.96
N VAL A 68 7.50 -5.34 -14.04
CA VAL A 68 6.51 -4.31 -14.40
C VAL A 68 6.30 -3.33 -13.23
N ILE A 69 6.25 -3.87 -12.01
CA ILE A 69 6.21 -3.06 -10.79
C ILE A 69 7.55 -2.31 -10.62
N ALA A 70 8.68 -2.91 -10.96
CA ALA A 70 9.98 -2.24 -10.90
C ALA A 70 10.08 -1.04 -11.85
N ASP A 71 9.62 -1.16 -13.11
CA ASP A 71 9.55 -0.02 -14.05
C ASP A 71 8.63 1.08 -13.52
N SER A 72 7.45 0.69 -13.01
CA SER A 72 6.49 1.62 -12.41
C SER A 72 7.10 2.36 -11.20
N TYR A 73 7.82 1.65 -10.33
CA TYR A 73 8.52 2.24 -9.20
C TYR A 73 9.56 3.26 -9.66
N ALA A 74 10.35 2.96 -10.69
CA ALA A 74 11.37 3.87 -11.20
C ALA A 74 10.75 5.20 -11.69
N ARG A 75 9.61 5.12 -12.40
CA ARG A 75 8.87 6.31 -12.87
C ARG A 75 8.35 7.16 -11.72
N LEU A 76 7.67 6.53 -10.75
CA LEU A 76 7.12 7.23 -9.59
C LEU A 76 8.24 7.84 -8.73
N ALA A 77 9.33 7.11 -8.51
CA ALA A 77 10.49 7.61 -7.77
C ALA A 77 11.15 8.81 -8.47
N ALA A 78 11.28 8.78 -9.80
CA ALA A 78 11.76 9.93 -10.57
C ALA A 78 10.84 11.14 -10.38
N ARG A 79 9.51 10.92 -10.44
CA ARG A 79 8.52 11.98 -10.20
C ARG A 79 8.61 12.59 -8.81
N VAL A 80 8.84 11.78 -7.78
CA VAL A 80 9.10 12.25 -6.41
C VAL A 80 10.34 13.14 -6.35
N VAL A 81 11.41 12.82 -7.09
CA VAL A 81 12.61 13.67 -7.15
C VAL A 81 12.32 15.01 -7.83
N GLU A 82 11.60 14.99 -8.96
CA GLU A 82 11.21 16.21 -9.69
C GLU A 82 10.37 17.17 -8.85
N THR A 83 9.54 16.63 -7.96
CA THR A 83 8.73 17.41 -7.00
C THR A 83 9.52 17.86 -5.76
N GLY A 84 10.84 17.65 -5.73
CA GLY A 84 11.73 18.09 -4.65
C GLY A 84 11.67 17.22 -3.39
N ARG A 85 11.05 16.04 -3.48
CA ARG A 85 10.89 15.11 -2.35
C ARG A 85 11.94 13.99 -2.43
N GLN A 86 12.16 13.29 -1.31
CA GLN A 86 13.12 12.17 -1.23
C GLN A 86 12.40 10.81 -1.36
N PRO A 87 12.69 10.00 -2.40
CA PRO A 87 12.07 8.67 -2.57
C PRO A 87 12.45 7.66 -1.50
N ARG A 88 13.69 7.70 -1.00
CA ARG A 88 14.20 6.74 -0.01
C ARG A 88 13.44 6.73 1.31
N ALA A 89 12.80 7.85 1.66
CA ALA A 89 11.97 7.95 2.86
C ALA A 89 10.59 7.29 2.69
N ARG A 90 10.20 6.94 1.45
CA ARG A 90 8.85 6.52 1.04
C ARG A 90 8.87 5.23 0.23
N VAL A 91 9.88 4.38 0.42
CA VAL A 91 10.08 3.19 -0.42
C VAL A 91 8.86 2.27 -0.37
N MET A 92 8.26 2.07 0.81
CA MET A 92 7.08 1.23 0.96
C MET A 92 5.86 1.83 0.25
N ASP A 93 5.58 3.11 0.47
CA ASP A 93 4.48 3.83 -0.18
C ASP A 93 4.63 3.82 -1.71
N LEU A 94 5.85 4.03 -2.20
CA LEU A 94 6.16 3.99 -3.63
C LEU A 94 6.01 2.60 -4.23
N LEU A 95 6.31 1.53 -3.49
CA LEU A 95 6.07 0.16 -3.96
C LEU A 95 4.58 -0.17 -4.00
N ILE A 96 3.79 0.31 -3.04
CA ILE A 96 2.33 0.20 -3.04
C ILE A 96 1.76 0.95 -4.26
N ALA A 97 2.18 2.20 -4.47
CA ALA A 97 1.79 3.01 -5.61
C ALA A 97 2.24 2.43 -6.95
N ALA A 98 3.44 1.88 -7.03
CA ALA A 98 3.96 1.21 -8.22
C ALA A 98 3.16 -0.05 -8.55
N THR A 99 2.73 -0.81 -7.53
CA THR A 99 1.82 -1.94 -7.70
C THR A 99 0.51 -1.47 -8.33
N ALA A 100 -0.06 -0.34 -7.85
CA ALA A 100 -1.29 0.20 -8.41
C ALA A 100 -1.12 0.69 -9.86
N HIS A 101 -0.04 1.44 -10.12
CA HIS A 101 0.32 1.93 -11.44
C HIS A 101 0.49 0.78 -12.46
N ALA A 102 1.23 -0.26 -12.10
CA ALA A 102 1.50 -1.42 -12.96
C ALA A 102 0.22 -2.19 -13.36
N HIS A 103 -0.82 -2.11 -12.53
CA HIS A 103 -2.06 -2.86 -12.72
C HIS A 103 -3.27 -1.99 -13.12
N ASP A 104 -3.04 -0.73 -13.49
CA ASP A 104 -4.09 0.25 -13.83
C ASP A 104 -5.19 0.31 -12.74
N ALA A 105 -4.73 0.38 -11.49
CA ALA A 105 -5.57 0.38 -10.29
C ALA A 105 -5.44 1.69 -9.52
N ALA A 106 -6.48 2.06 -8.79
CA ALA A 106 -6.43 3.18 -7.85
C ALA A 106 -5.77 2.76 -6.53
N VAL A 107 -5.08 3.68 -5.86
CA VAL A 107 -4.61 3.49 -4.48
C VAL A 107 -5.68 3.99 -3.53
N TYR A 108 -6.07 3.14 -2.58
CA TYR A 108 -6.89 3.54 -1.44
C TYR A 108 -6.01 3.69 -0.21
N THR A 109 -5.98 4.89 0.39
CA THR A 109 -5.07 5.22 1.51
C THR A 109 -5.71 6.21 2.48
N ARG A 110 -5.23 6.25 3.73
CA ARG A 110 -5.48 7.35 4.68
C ARG A 110 -4.42 8.44 4.64
N ASN A 111 -3.28 8.17 4.03
CA ASN A 111 -2.10 9.02 4.06
C ASN A 111 -1.78 9.54 2.66
N ALA A 112 -2.76 10.20 2.01
CA ALA A 112 -2.59 10.70 0.65
C ALA A 112 -1.40 11.68 0.51
N GLU A 113 -0.99 12.35 1.60
CA GLU A 113 0.20 13.21 1.65
C GLU A 113 1.51 12.46 1.33
N ASP A 114 1.59 11.16 1.64
CA ASP A 114 2.78 10.35 1.33
C ASP A 114 2.93 10.14 -0.18
N LEU A 115 1.82 10.21 -0.92
CA LEU A 115 1.75 10.04 -2.37
C LEU A 115 1.58 11.37 -3.13
N ALA A 116 1.60 12.51 -2.43
CA ALA A 116 1.44 13.81 -3.05
C ALA A 116 2.48 14.07 -4.15
N GLY A 117 2.02 14.53 -5.31
CA GLY A 117 2.82 14.78 -6.51
C GLY A 117 2.83 13.61 -7.51
N LEU A 118 2.05 12.55 -7.28
CA LEU A 118 1.90 11.38 -8.15
C LEU A 118 0.52 11.31 -8.83
N GLU A 119 -0.36 12.28 -8.61
CA GLU A 119 -1.76 12.29 -9.06
C GLU A 119 -1.91 12.28 -10.59
N ASP A 120 -0.85 12.67 -11.31
CA ASP A 120 -0.77 12.62 -12.77
C ASP A 120 -0.44 11.20 -13.31
N LEU A 121 0.04 10.31 -12.45
CA LEU A 121 0.44 8.94 -12.81
C LEU A 121 -0.50 7.88 -12.21
N ILE A 122 -1.08 8.14 -11.04
CA ILE A 122 -1.95 7.19 -10.34
C ILE A 122 -3.22 7.87 -9.82
N THR A 123 -4.32 7.13 -9.82
CA THR A 123 -5.55 7.57 -9.14
C THR A 123 -5.43 7.29 -7.64
N ILE A 124 -5.66 8.30 -6.81
CA ILE A 124 -5.60 8.19 -5.35
C ILE A 124 -6.98 8.48 -4.75
N HIS A 125 -7.45 7.59 -3.89
CA HIS A 125 -8.68 7.73 -3.13
C HIS A 125 -8.36 7.75 -1.63
N THR A 126 -8.64 8.90 -1.01
CA THR A 126 -8.50 9.06 0.44
C THR A 126 -9.77 8.60 1.14
N ILE A 127 -9.65 7.70 2.12
CA ILE A 127 -10.78 7.17 2.92
C ILE A 127 -10.54 7.34 4.42
#